data_AF-A0A956ZWM8-F1
#
_entry.id   AF-A0A956ZWM8-F1
#
_cell.length_a   1.000
_cell.length_b   1.000
_cell.length_c   1.000
_cell.angle_alpha   90.00
_cell.angle_beta   90.00
_cell.angle_gamma   90.00
#
_symmetry.space_group_name_H-M   'P 1'
#
loop_
_entity.id
_entity.type
_entity.pdbx_description
1 polymer ?
#
loop_
_entity_poly.entity_id
_entity_poly.type
_entity_poly.pdbx_seq_one_letter_code
_entity_poly.pdbx_strand_id
1 'polypeptide(L)' 'MQSVLKETRERMKKSMEAFEHNIAAVRTGRANPAILNRVTVEYYGANMPLNQV' A
#
# COMPACT_ATOMS: atom_id res chain seq x y z
N MET A 1 26.10 -6.86 -19.73
CA MET A 1 24.85 -6.40 -20.40
C MET A 1 23.58 -7.03 -19.81
N GLN A 2 23.58 -8.32 -19.44
CA GLN A 2 22.40 -8.96 -18.81
C GLN A 2 22.07 -8.45 -17.39
N SER A 3 23.07 -8.01 -16.61
CA SER A 3 22.87 -7.48 -15.25
C SER A 3 22.04 -6.19 -15.21
N VAL A 4 22.32 -5.26 -16.12
CA VAL A 4 21.61 -3.97 -16.25
C VAL A 4 20.14 -4.18 -16.60
N LEU A 5 19.84 -5.14 -17.48
CA LEU A 5 18.46 -5.49 -17.83
C LEU A 5 17.70 -6.09 -16.64
N LYS A 6 18.36 -6.90 -15.82
CA LYS A 6 17.76 -7.51 -14.62
C LYS A 6 17.47 -6.46 -13.55
N GLU A 7 18.42 -5.57 -13.28
CA GLU A 7 18.27 -4.48 -12.32
C GLU A 7 17.16 -3.50 -12.74
N THR A 8 17.11 -3.15 -14.03
CA THR A 8 16.06 -2.28 -14.58
C THR A 8 14.69 -2.92 -14.43
N ARG A 9 14.57 -4.24 -14.68
CA ARG A 9 13.32 -4.99 -14.50
C ARG A 9 12.86 -5.02 -13.05
N GLU A 10 13.77 -5.19 -12.09
CA GLU A 10 13.45 -5.12 -10.66
C GLU A 10 12.98 -3.71 -10.24
N ARG A 11 13.64 -2.66 -10.71
CA ARG A 11 13.22 -1.28 -10.42
C ARG A 11 11.86 -0.97 -11.02
N MET A 12 11.59 -1.42 -12.25
CA MET A 12 10.28 -1.30 -12.87
C MET A 12 9.20 -2.05 -12.08
N LYS A 13 9.49 -3.26 -11.63
CA LYS A 13 8.56 -4.06 -10.81
C LYS A 13 8.20 -3.34 -9.50
N LYS A 14 9.19 -2.79 -8.80
CA LYS A 14 8.98 -1.98 -7.59
C LYS A 14 8.12 -0.74 -7.86
N SER A 15 8.37 -0.04 -8.97
CA SER A 15 7.56 1.14 -9.33
C SER A 15 6.11 0.77 -9.64
N MET A 16 5.87 -0.36 -10.30
CA MET A 16 4.50 -0.86 -10.55
C MET A 16 3.80 -1.27 -9.25
N GLU A 17 4.48 -1.97 -8.34
CA GLU A 17 3.94 -2.35 -7.03
C GLU A 17 3.57 -1.11 -6.20
N ALA A 18 4.43 -0.08 -6.20
CA ALA A 18 4.14 1.19 -5.53
C ALA A 18 2.96 1.93 -6.17
N PHE A 19 2.84 1.89 -7.50
CA PHE A 19 1.71 2.49 -8.23
C PHE A 19 0.39 1.79 -7.91
N GLU A 20 0.39 0.45 -7.90
CA GLU A 20 -0.78 -0.35 -7.56
C GLU A 20 -1.23 -0.11 -6.11
N HIS A 21 -0.28 -0.05 -5.16
CA HIS A 21 -0.60 0.28 -3.76
C HIS A 21 -1.19 1.69 -3.65
N ASN A 22 -0.65 2.67 -4.36
CA ASN A 22 -1.18 4.03 -4.35
C ASN A 22 -2.59 4.08 -4.93
N ILE A 23 -2.85 3.39 -6.04
CA ILE A 23 -4.20 3.31 -6.63
C ILE A 23 -5.18 2.56 -5.72
N ALA A 24 -4.75 1.50 -5.03
CA ALA A 24 -5.62 0.80 -4.08
C ALA A 24 -6.06 1.69 -2.91
N ALA A 25 -5.23 2.67 -2.53
CA ALA A 25 -5.54 3.68 -1.52
C ALA A 25 -6.38 4.85 -2.06
N VAL A 26 -6.50 5.02 -3.39
CA VAL A 26 -7.31 6.06 -4.01
C VAL A 26 -8.78 5.66 -3.98
N ARG A 27 -9.60 6.49 -3.32
CA ARG A 27 -11.05 6.30 -3.16
C ARG A 27 -11.76 6.47 -4.52
N THR A 28 -11.99 5.39 -5.24
CA THR A 28 -12.70 5.36 -6.54
C THR A 28 -14.22 5.17 -6.43
N GLY A 29 -14.83 5.54 -5.30
CA GLY A 29 -16.29 5.49 -5.11
C GLY A 29 -16.86 4.08 -4.88
N ARG A 30 -16.09 3.00 -5.11
CA ARG A 30 -16.38 1.66 -4.58
C ARG A 30 -15.81 1.57 -3.17
N ALA A 31 -16.61 1.12 -2.21
CA ALA A 31 -16.16 0.94 -0.83
C ALA A 31 -15.02 -0.09 -0.78
N ASN A 32 -13.78 0.38 -0.73
CA ASN A 32 -12.60 -0.46 -0.56
C ASN A 32 -12.27 -0.51 0.95
N PRO A 33 -12.29 -1.69 1.60
CA PRO A 33 -11.91 -1.84 3.00
C PRO A 33 -10.47 -1.39 3.28
N ALA A 34 -9.61 -1.27 2.26
CA ALA A 34 -8.27 -0.68 2.38
C ALA A 34 -8.25 0.77 2.89
N ILE A 35 -9.37 1.50 2.83
CA ILE A 35 -9.48 2.85 3.39
C ILE A 35 -9.45 2.83 4.92
N LEU A 36 -9.96 1.77 5.56
CA LEU A 36 -9.93 1.63 7.02
C LEU A 36 -8.52 1.35 7.58
N ASN A 37 -7.55 0.96 6.75
CA ASN A 37 -6.15 0.76 7.17
C ASN A 37 -5.48 2.06 7.66
N ARG A 38 -6.01 3.23 7.28
CA ARG A 38 -5.53 4.54 7.75
C ARG A 38 -6.25 5.04 9.00
N VAL A 39 -7.28 4.32 9.48
CA VAL A 39 -8.00 4.67 10.70
C VAL A 39 -7.30 4.01 11.87
N THR A 40 -6.54 4.80 12.61
CA THR A 40 -5.98 4.40 13.90
C THR A 40 -7.03 4.62 14.98
N VAL A 41 -7.34 3.59 15.75
CA VAL A 41 -8.20 3.68 16.94
C VAL A 41 -7.30 3.71 18.17
N GLU A 42 -7.57 4.65 19.07
CA GLU A 42 -6.86 4.78 20.33
C GLU A 42 -7.40 3.74 21.32
N TYR A 43 -6.63 2.66 21.54
CA TYR A 43 -6.99 1.59 22.48
C TYR A 43 -6.10 1.72 23.72
N TYR A 44 -6.68 2.06 24.86
CA TYR A 44 -5.96 2.27 26.13
C TYR A 44 -4.73 3.18 26.02
N GLY A 45 -4.83 4.28 25.25
CA GLY A 45 -3.75 5.27 25.10
C GLY A 45 -2.68 4.92 24.06
N ALA A 46 -2.85 3.85 23.28
CA ALA A 46 -2.00 3.51 22.14
C ALA A 46 -2.81 3.54 20.83
N ASN A 47 -2.30 4.24 19.82
CA ASN A 47 -2.88 4.26 18.48
C ASN A 47 -2.62 2.92 17.77
N MET A 48 -3.67 2.10 17.59
CA MET A 48 -3.60 0.84 16.84
C MET A 48 -4.40 0.93 15.53
N PRO A 49 -3.92 0.35 14.43
CA PRO A 49 -4.68 0.30 13.18
C PRO A 49 -5.93 -0.58 13.34
N LEU A 50 -7.09 -0.08 12.89
CA LEU A 50 -8.39 -0.76 13.02
C LEU A 50 -8.47 -2.14 12.33
N ASN A 51 -7.56 -2.45 11.40
CA ASN A 51 -7.52 -3.74 10.67
C ASN A 51 -6.97 -4.92 11.52
N GLN A 52 -6.77 -4.71 12.83
CA GLN A 52 -6.16 -5.71 13.71
C GLN A 52 -7.00 -6.00 14.96
N VAL A 53 -8.28 -5.67 14.94
CA VAL A 53 -9.28 -6.05 15.96
C VAL A 53 -10.25 -7.08 15.39
#